data_AF-A0ABD0MX65-F1
#
_entry.id   AF-A0ABD0MX65-F1
#
_cell.length_a   1.000
_cell.length_b   1.000
_cell.length_c   1.000
_cell.angle_alpha   90.00
_cell.angle_beta   90.00
_cell.angle_gamma   90.00
#
_symmetry.space_group_name_H-M   'P 1'
#
loop_
_entity.id
_entity.type
_entity.pdbx_description
1 polymer ?
#
loop_
_entity_poly.entity_id
_entity_poly.type
_entity_poly.pdbx_seq_one_letter_code
_entity_poly.pdbx_strand_id
1 'polypeptide(L)'
;TVEKCRSGLTTPVPAGFYLKDVWKSFVCNTRQFSPKQMRNCLKNKIVYLMGDSTTRQWFEYFEKTVPGIKRMDLHTHPGGGPLMAVELENNIIIHWSVHGVPLLFGTVMPITDLHYISNDIDEIAGGPHAVIVFTYCAHLVFHPITFYVFEVAKIRQSVVALLSRAPDTTVIIKSGNTTGRR
;
A
#
# COMPACT_ATOMS: atom_id res chain seq x y z
N THR A 1 -1.47 14.90 27.64
CA THR A 1 -0.86 15.09 26.30
C THR A 1 -1.17 13.87 25.46
N VAL A 2 -1.71 14.02 24.25
CA VAL A 2 -2.08 12.88 23.39
C VAL A 2 -0.80 12.20 22.86
N GLU A 3 -0.72 10.87 22.94
CA GLU A 3 0.45 10.11 22.51
C GLU A 3 0.67 10.17 20.99
N LYS A 4 1.90 9.92 20.52
CA LYS A 4 2.20 9.81 19.08
C LYS A 4 1.58 8.54 18.51
N CYS A 5 1.08 8.62 17.28
CA CYS A 5 0.52 7.44 16.61
C CYS A 5 1.55 6.32 16.45
N ARG A 6 1.14 5.09 16.80
CA ARG A 6 1.90 3.86 16.67
C ARG A 6 0.96 2.69 16.36
N SER A 7 1.50 1.59 15.85
CA SER A 7 0.73 0.37 15.60
C SER A 7 0.16 -0.22 16.91
N GLY A 8 -1.01 -0.86 16.82
CA GLY A 8 -1.65 -1.55 17.95
C GLY A 8 -2.54 -0.69 18.85
N LEU A 9 -2.76 0.58 18.51
CA LEU A 9 -3.71 1.43 19.24
C LEU A 9 -5.16 1.03 18.94
N THR A 10 -6.03 1.13 19.95
CA THR A 10 -7.47 0.89 19.81
C THR A 10 -8.13 2.03 19.04
N THR A 11 -8.94 1.69 18.04
CA THR A 11 -9.62 2.67 17.17
C THR A 11 -11.11 2.75 17.50
N PRO A 12 -11.62 3.86 18.09
CA PRO A 12 -13.04 4.06 18.34
C PRO A 12 -13.78 4.41 17.03
N VAL A 13 -15.11 4.35 17.07
CA VAL A 13 -15.97 4.80 15.97
C VAL A 13 -16.79 6.02 16.42
N PRO A 14 -16.56 7.22 15.86
CA PRO A 14 -15.57 7.56 14.83
C PRO A 14 -14.12 7.64 15.36
N ALA A 15 -13.15 7.40 14.49
CA ALA A 15 -11.71 7.45 14.83
C ALA A 15 -11.10 8.86 14.77
N GLY A 16 -11.84 9.83 14.22
CA GLY A 16 -11.37 11.17 13.92
C GLY A 16 -12.17 11.83 12.80
N PHE A 17 -11.66 12.93 12.26
CA PHE A 17 -12.25 13.69 11.15
C PHE A 17 -11.17 14.41 10.32
N TYR A 18 -11.50 14.80 9.10
CA TYR A 18 -10.64 15.66 8.28
C TYR A 18 -11.00 17.14 8.51
N LEU A 19 -9.97 17.98 8.65
CA LEU A 19 -10.10 19.44 8.69
C LEU A 19 -8.99 20.07 7.85
N LYS A 20 -9.36 20.82 6.80
CA LYS A 20 -8.42 21.45 5.86
C LYS A 20 -7.40 20.44 5.30
N ASP A 21 -7.90 19.31 4.78
CA ASP A 21 -7.12 18.19 4.23
C ASP A 21 -6.13 17.52 5.21
N VAL A 22 -6.27 17.77 6.51
CA VAL A 22 -5.47 17.13 7.55
C VAL A 22 -6.35 16.20 8.39
N TRP A 23 -5.96 14.94 8.50
CA TRP A 23 -6.59 13.98 9.40
C TRP A 23 -6.33 14.35 10.87
N LYS A 24 -7.40 14.59 11.62
CA LYS A 24 -7.42 14.82 13.07
C LYS A 24 -7.94 13.56 13.76
N SER A 25 -7.03 12.81 14.37
CA SER A 25 -7.39 11.58 15.08
C SER A 25 -7.84 11.89 16.51
N PHE A 26 -8.85 11.15 17.00
CA PHE A 26 -9.22 11.11 18.41
C PHE A 26 -8.35 10.15 19.23
N VAL A 27 -7.54 9.33 18.57
CA VAL A 27 -6.73 8.26 19.19
C VAL A 27 -5.33 8.74 19.52
N CYS A 28 -4.70 9.46 18.59
CA CYS A 28 -3.29 9.79 18.68
C CYS A 28 -2.95 11.08 17.93
N ASN A 29 -1.78 11.64 18.22
CA ASN A 29 -1.29 12.81 17.52
C ASN A 29 -0.68 12.40 16.17
N THR A 30 -1.38 12.74 15.08
CA THR A 30 -0.98 12.45 13.70
C THR A 30 0.17 13.35 13.29
N ARG A 31 1.23 12.75 12.74
CA ARG A 31 2.40 13.50 12.26
C ARG A 31 2.19 13.90 10.80
N GLN A 32 2.47 15.16 10.49
CA GLN A 32 2.64 15.63 9.12
C GLN A 32 4.12 15.61 8.76
N PHE A 33 4.42 15.20 7.53
CA PHE A 33 5.79 15.11 7.03
C PHE A 33 5.99 16.13 5.91
N SER A 34 7.07 16.89 5.98
CA SER A 34 7.52 17.64 4.81
C SER A 34 8.12 16.70 3.76
N PRO A 35 8.17 17.10 2.48
CA PRO A 35 8.82 16.31 1.41
C PRO A 35 10.21 15.76 1.78
N LYS A 36 11.05 16.57 2.45
CA LYS A 36 12.38 16.15 2.92
C LYS A 36 12.31 15.11 4.04
N GLN A 37 11.37 15.27 4.97
CA GLN A 37 11.15 14.29 6.03
C GLN A 37 10.63 12.95 5.48
N MET A 38 9.78 12.97 4.46
CA MET A 38 9.33 11.77 3.77
C MET A 38 10.52 11.06 3.11
N ARG A 39 11.36 11.79 2.35
CA ARG A 39 12.57 11.25 1.73
C ARG A 39 13.50 10.58 2.76
N ASN A 40 13.74 11.25 3.88
CA ASN A 40 14.57 10.70 4.96
C ASN A 40 13.93 9.44 5.60
N CYS A 41 12.61 9.41 5.75
CA CYS A 41 11.89 8.25 6.29
C CYS A 41 11.99 7.04 5.35
N LEU A 42 12.04 7.28 4.04
CA LEU A 42 12.09 6.26 3.01
C LEU A 42 13.53 5.80 2.69
N LYS A 43 14.55 6.38 3.30
CA LYS A 43 15.95 6.02 3.05
C LYS A 43 16.19 4.52 3.29
N ASN A 44 16.84 3.88 2.32
CA ASN A 44 17.11 2.44 2.31
C ASN A 44 15.83 1.60 2.49
N LYS A 45 14.75 1.98 1.78
CA LYS A 45 13.48 1.27 1.80
C LYS A 45 13.07 0.84 0.40
N ILE A 46 12.52 -0.37 0.33
CA ILE A 46 11.77 -0.86 -0.81
C ILE A 46 10.31 -0.92 -0.38
N VAL A 47 9.47 -0.14 -1.05
CA VAL A 47 8.04 -0.05 -0.76
C VAL A 47 7.27 -0.81 -1.84
N TYR A 48 6.57 -1.86 -1.45
CA TYR A 48 5.71 -2.65 -2.31
C TYR A 48 4.26 -2.25 -2.09
N LEU A 49 3.69 -1.49 -3.03
CA LEU A 49 2.29 -1.11 -3.02
C LEU A 49 1.51 -2.08 -3.90
N MET A 50 0.50 -2.75 -3.36
CA MET A 50 -0.26 -3.76 -4.09
C MET A 50 -1.77 -3.48 -4.03
N GLY A 51 -2.51 -3.83 -5.07
CA GLY A 51 -3.96 -3.93 -5.04
C GLY A 51 -4.72 -2.87 -5.84
N ASP A 52 -5.77 -2.31 -5.25
CA ASP A 52 -6.72 -1.40 -5.92
C ASP A 52 -6.09 -0.03 -6.29
N SER A 53 -6.86 0.78 -7.02
CA SER A 53 -6.50 2.16 -7.42
C SER A 53 -6.08 3.09 -6.26
N THR A 54 -6.45 2.79 -5.02
CA THR A 54 -6.11 3.64 -3.87
C THR A 54 -4.66 3.48 -3.40
N THR A 55 -4.04 2.31 -3.58
CA THR A 55 -2.59 2.16 -3.37
C THR A 55 -1.80 2.73 -4.54
N ARG A 56 -2.39 2.75 -5.75
CA ARG A 56 -1.81 3.47 -6.90
C ARG A 56 -1.72 4.97 -6.63
N GLN A 57 -2.76 5.56 -6.06
CA GLN A 57 -2.74 6.97 -5.68
C GLN A 57 -1.61 7.28 -4.68
N TRP A 58 -1.25 6.33 -3.80
CA TRP A 58 -0.10 6.50 -2.90
C TRP A 58 1.23 6.48 -3.66
N PHE A 59 1.38 5.59 -4.65
CA PHE A 59 2.53 5.59 -5.57
C PHE A 59 2.70 6.95 -6.24
N GLU A 60 1.63 7.44 -6.88
CA GLU A 60 1.62 8.72 -7.60
C GLU A 60 1.85 9.91 -6.65
N TYR A 61 1.37 9.81 -5.40
CA TYR A 61 1.64 10.80 -4.37
C TYR A 61 3.12 10.85 -3.98
N PHE A 62 3.77 9.69 -3.80
CA PHE A 62 5.20 9.65 -3.52
C PHE A 62 6.02 10.21 -4.68
N GLU A 63 5.71 9.81 -5.91
CA GLU A 63 6.35 10.32 -7.12
C GLU A 63 6.24 11.85 -7.23
N LYS A 64 5.07 12.40 -6.95
CA LYS A 64 4.83 13.85 -7.03
C LYS A 64 5.49 14.62 -5.89
N THR A 65 5.51 14.06 -4.68
CA THR A 65 5.78 14.82 -3.45
C THR A 65 7.19 14.63 -2.92
N VAL A 66 7.79 13.45 -3.08
CA VAL A 66 9.11 13.16 -2.52
C VAL A 66 10.19 13.60 -3.52
N PRO A 67 11.10 14.51 -3.14
CA PRO A 67 12.08 15.04 -4.08
C PRO A 67 13.04 13.96 -4.57
N GLY A 68 13.28 13.92 -5.87
CA GLY A 68 14.23 13.00 -6.49
C GLY A 68 13.64 11.65 -6.92
N ILE A 69 12.43 11.29 -6.47
CA ILE A 69 11.76 10.09 -6.99
C ILE A 69 11.48 10.27 -8.49
N LYS A 70 11.90 9.29 -9.29
CA LYS A 70 11.68 9.24 -10.74
C LYS A 70 11.05 7.92 -11.13
N ARG A 71 9.96 7.99 -11.88
CA ARG A 71 9.32 6.81 -12.48
C ARG A 71 10.21 6.22 -13.57
N MET A 72 10.32 4.90 -13.56
CA MET A 72 10.99 4.12 -14.59
C MET A 72 9.96 3.72 -15.65
N ASP A 73 10.36 3.74 -16.92
CA ASP A 73 9.56 3.15 -17.98
C ASP A 73 9.79 1.64 -18.00
N LEU A 74 8.78 0.88 -17.57
CA LEU A 74 8.79 -0.58 -17.60
C LEU A 74 8.12 -1.14 -18.87
N HIS A 75 7.66 -0.26 -19.78
CA HIS A 75 6.87 -0.62 -20.95
C HIS A 75 5.59 -1.42 -20.62
N THR A 76 5.00 -1.14 -19.47
CA THR A 76 3.77 -1.77 -18.96
C THR A 76 2.54 -0.90 -19.23
N HIS A 77 1.34 -1.46 -19.04
CA HIS A 77 0.11 -0.71 -19.30
C HIS A 77 -0.02 0.49 -18.34
N PRO A 78 -0.15 1.75 -18.83
CA PRO A 78 -0.13 2.95 -17.99
C PRO A 78 -1.23 2.98 -16.92
N GLY A 79 -2.36 2.31 -17.18
CA GLY A 79 -3.53 2.23 -16.29
C GLY A 79 -3.49 1.12 -15.24
N GLY A 80 -2.70 0.06 -15.43
CA GLY A 80 -2.75 -1.13 -14.56
C GLY A 80 -1.41 -1.59 -14.00
N GLY A 81 -0.29 -1.02 -14.48
CA GLY A 81 1.04 -1.38 -14.00
C GLY A 81 1.55 -2.71 -14.57
N PRO A 82 2.59 -3.31 -13.97
CA PRO A 82 3.30 -2.81 -12.78
C PRO A 82 4.02 -1.47 -13.03
N LEU A 83 4.19 -0.68 -11.99
CA LEU A 83 4.90 0.60 -11.99
C LEU A 83 6.09 0.55 -11.03
N MET A 84 7.14 1.30 -11.35
CA MET A 84 8.30 1.47 -10.48
C MET A 84 8.77 2.92 -10.49
N ALA A 85 9.18 3.40 -9.33
CA ALA A 85 9.89 4.67 -9.19
C ALA A 85 11.06 4.52 -8.22
N VAL A 86 12.15 5.23 -8.52
CA VAL A 86 13.42 5.12 -7.79
C VAL A 86 13.98 6.48 -7.39
N GLU A 87 14.75 6.51 -6.31
CA GLU A 87 15.58 7.63 -5.90
C GLU A 87 16.95 7.09 -5.47
N LEU A 88 17.99 7.43 -6.22
CA LEU A 88 19.28 6.74 -6.12
C LEU A 88 20.12 7.20 -4.91
N GLU A 89 20.05 8.47 -4.50
CA GLU A 89 20.92 9.01 -3.44
C GLU A 89 20.60 8.40 -2.08
N ASN A 90 19.33 8.07 -1.81
CA ASN A 90 18.90 7.45 -0.56
C ASN A 90 18.45 6.00 -0.72
N ASN A 91 18.73 5.38 -1.88
CA ASN A 91 18.37 3.99 -2.16
C ASN A 91 16.90 3.70 -1.86
N ILE A 92 16.01 4.45 -2.50
CA ILE A 92 14.56 4.34 -2.35
C ILE A 92 14.01 3.68 -3.61
N ILE A 93 13.23 2.62 -3.43
CA ILE A 93 12.50 1.96 -4.52
C ILE A 93 11.03 1.86 -4.11
N ILE A 94 10.14 2.24 -5.02
CA ILE A 94 8.70 2.11 -4.83
C ILE A 94 8.16 1.34 -6.01
N HIS A 95 7.49 0.23 -5.72
CA HIS A 95 6.73 -0.57 -6.68
C HIS A 95 5.25 -0.31 -6.49
N TRP A 96 4.49 -0.34 -7.57
CA TRP A 96 3.05 -0.54 -7.51
C TRP A 96 2.60 -1.61 -8.50
N SER A 97 1.77 -2.55 -8.05
CA SER A 97 1.11 -3.51 -8.93
C SER A 97 -0.36 -3.67 -8.57
N VAL A 98 -1.20 -3.90 -9.59
CA VAL A 98 -2.57 -4.32 -9.38
C VAL A 98 -2.60 -5.77 -8.91
N HIS A 99 -3.58 -6.13 -8.08
CA HIS A 99 -3.77 -7.54 -7.70
C HIS A 99 -4.33 -8.37 -8.87
N GLY A 100 -4.23 -9.70 -8.76
CA GLY A 100 -4.80 -10.65 -9.71
C GLY A 100 -6.33 -10.58 -9.81
N VAL A 101 -6.92 -11.27 -10.78
CA VAL A 101 -8.37 -11.25 -11.02
C VAL A 101 -9.20 -11.62 -9.78
N PRO A 102 -10.42 -11.06 -9.62
CA PRO A 102 -11.15 -10.21 -10.56
C PRO A 102 -10.77 -8.73 -10.47
N LEU A 103 -10.91 -8.02 -11.59
CA LEU A 103 -10.68 -6.57 -11.69
C LEU A 103 -11.99 -5.87 -12.04
N LEU A 104 -12.19 -4.68 -11.48
CA LEU A 104 -13.38 -3.85 -11.74
C LEU A 104 -12.98 -2.54 -12.42
N PHE A 105 -12.42 -2.65 -13.62
CA PHE A 105 -12.18 -1.53 -14.52
C PHE A 105 -12.07 -2.04 -15.96
N GLY A 106 -12.42 -1.20 -16.94
CA GLY A 106 -12.57 -1.59 -18.36
C GLY A 106 -11.26 -1.80 -19.14
N THR A 107 -10.14 -2.04 -18.46
CA THR A 107 -8.82 -2.17 -19.10
C THR A 107 -8.42 -3.64 -19.19
N VAL A 108 -8.06 -4.08 -20.39
CA VAL A 108 -7.46 -5.41 -20.61
C VAL A 108 -6.00 -5.35 -20.16
N MET A 109 -5.65 -6.21 -19.21
CA MET A 109 -4.31 -6.33 -18.65
C MET A 109 -3.63 -7.62 -19.14
N PRO A 110 -2.32 -7.60 -19.43
CA PRO A 110 -1.55 -8.82 -19.64
C PRO A 110 -1.66 -9.72 -18.40
N ILE A 111 -1.94 -11.01 -18.58
CA ILE A 111 -2.07 -11.95 -17.45
C ILE A 111 -0.77 -12.07 -16.64
N THR A 112 0.37 -11.82 -17.28
CA THR A 112 1.70 -11.76 -16.67
C THR A 112 1.88 -10.59 -15.70
N ASP A 113 0.99 -9.60 -15.73
CA ASP A 113 1.01 -8.45 -14.82
C ASP A 113 -0.02 -8.59 -13.68
N LEU A 114 -0.80 -9.69 -13.67
CA LEU A 114 -1.91 -9.91 -12.75
C LEU A 114 -1.57 -10.96 -11.69
N HIS A 115 -0.78 -10.57 -10.71
CA HIS A 115 -0.29 -11.46 -9.67
C HIS A 115 -1.21 -11.48 -8.44
N TYR A 116 -1.40 -12.66 -7.84
CA TYR A 116 -2.05 -12.73 -6.53
C TYR A 116 -1.14 -12.09 -5.47
N ILE A 117 -1.71 -11.24 -4.62
CA ILE A 117 -0.97 -10.57 -3.52
C ILE A 117 -0.21 -11.58 -2.66
N SER A 118 -0.78 -12.76 -2.41
CA SER A 118 -0.12 -13.83 -1.67
C SER A 118 1.18 -14.27 -2.32
N ASN A 119 1.19 -14.47 -3.63
CA ASN A 119 2.36 -14.94 -4.38
C ASN A 119 3.47 -13.89 -4.35
N ASP A 120 3.12 -12.62 -4.59
CA ASP A 120 4.08 -11.52 -4.50
C ASP A 120 4.70 -11.42 -3.09
N ILE A 121 3.89 -11.60 -2.04
CA ILE A 121 4.37 -11.60 -0.65
C ILE A 121 5.29 -12.79 -0.37
N ASP A 122 5.01 -13.97 -0.95
CA ASP A 122 5.83 -15.17 -0.75
C ASP A 122 7.21 -15.07 -1.42
N GLU A 123 7.32 -14.30 -2.51
CA GLU A 123 8.59 -14.03 -3.21
C GLU A 123 9.44 -12.94 -2.53
N ILE A 124 8.84 -12.10 -1.68
CA ILE A 124 9.57 -11.06 -0.96
C ILE A 124 10.36 -11.66 0.20
N ALA A 125 11.69 -11.47 0.20
CA ALA A 125 12.56 -11.92 1.29
C ALA A 125 12.21 -11.28 2.64
N GLY A 126 11.86 -9.99 2.64
CA GLY A 126 11.51 -9.22 3.83
C GLY A 126 12.71 -8.62 4.57
N GLY A 127 12.43 -7.98 5.70
CA GLY A 127 13.40 -7.39 6.61
C GLY A 127 13.14 -5.91 6.87
N PRO A 128 14.02 -5.22 7.63
CA PRO A 128 13.82 -3.83 8.07
C PRO A 128 13.86 -2.79 6.93
N HIS A 129 14.22 -3.22 5.72
CA HIS A 129 14.22 -2.40 4.51
C HIS A 129 12.92 -2.55 3.69
N ALA A 130 12.14 -3.61 3.92
CA ALA A 130 10.95 -3.92 3.15
C ALA A 130 9.68 -3.37 3.83
N VAL A 131 8.88 -2.63 3.06
CA VAL A 131 7.56 -2.14 3.48
C VAL A 131 6.53 -2.66 2.48
N ILE A 132 5.58 -3.46 2.95
CA ILE A 132 4.51 -4.01 2.12
C ILE A 132 3.21 -3.31 2.48
N VAL A 133 2.54 -2.75 1.49
CA VAL A 133 1.22 -2.14 1.64
C VAL A 133 0.27 -2.78 0.64
N PHE A 134 -0.86 -3.29 1.09
CA PHE A 134 -1.87 -3.82 0.19
C PHE A 134 -3.28 -3.39 0.57
N THR A 135 -4.13 -3.30 -0.45
CA THR A 135 -5.59 -3.16 -0.34
C THR A 135 -6.24 -4.23 -1.19
N TYR A 136 -7.35 -4.79 -0.71
CA TYR A 136 -8.14 -5.77 -1.45
C TYR A 136 -9.60 -5.49 -1.13
N CYS A 137 -10.25 -4.64 -1.91
CA CYS A 137 -11.60 -4.18 -1.58
C CYS A 137 -12.41 -3.82 -2.82
N ALA A 138 -12.03 -2.76 -3.55
CA ALA A 138 -12.90 -2.12 -4.52
C ALA A 138 -13.29 -3.05 -5.67
N HIS A 139 -12.36 -3.87 -6.15
CA HIS A 139 -12.63 -4.81 -7.23
C HIS A 139 -13.48 -6.02 -6.80
N LEU A 140 -13.64 -6.25 -5.50
CA LEU A 140 -14.30 -7.42 -4.93
C LEU A 140 -15.75 -7.13 -4.50
N VAL A 141 -16.18 -5.86 -4.54
CA VAL A 141 -17.50 -5.42 -4.06
C VAL A 141 -18.66 -6.16 -4.74
N PHE A 142 -18.50 -6.55 -6.01
CA PHE A 142 -19.51 -7.27 -6.78
C PHE A 142 -19.30 -8.79 -6.83
N HIS A 143 -18.33 -9.31 -6.08
CA HIS A 143 -18.03 -10.74 -6.03
C HIS A 143 -18.55 -11.40 -4.75
N PRO A 144 -18.80 -12.72 -4.76
CA PRO A 144 -19.24 -13.44 -3.58
C PRO A 144 -18.29 -13.23 -2.40
N ILE A 145 -18.85 -13.00 -1.21
CA ILE A 145 -18.06 -12.84 0.03
C ILE A 145 -17.16 -14.05 0.32
N THR A 146 -17.56 -15.24 -0.12
CA THR A 146 -16.76 -16.47 0.01
C THR A 146 -15.45 -16.38 -0.74
N PHE A 147 -15.43 -15.79 -1.94
CA PHE A 147 -14.21 -15.55 -2.70
C PHE A 147 -13.29 -14.57 -1.96
N TYR A 148 -13.85 -13.47 -1.45
CA TYR A 148 -13.10 -12.50 -0.65
C TYR A 148 -12.45 -13.13 0.58
N VAL A 149 -13.22 -13.92 1.35
CA VAL A 149 -12.73 -14.60 2.55
C VAL A 149 -11.60 -15.57 2.21
N PHE A 150 -11.73 -16.32 1.13
CA PHE A 150 -10.71 -17.28 0.69
C PHE A 150 -9.40 -16.58 0.30
N GLU A 151 -9.46 -15.52 -0.49
CA GLU A 151 -8.27 -14.77 -0.91
C GLU A 151 -7.59 -14.05 0.27
N VAL A 152 -8.38 -13.44 1.17
CA VAL A 152 -7.82 -12.82 2.40
C VAL A 152 -7.16 -13.87 3.30
N ALA A 153 -7.70 -15.09 3.39
CA ALA A 153 -7.10 -16.17 4.15
C ALA A 153 -5.72 -16.57 3.59
N LYS A 154 -5.56 -16.64 2.27
CA LYS A 154 -4.26 -16.88 1.62
C LYS A 154 -3.28 -15.74 1.88
N ILE A 155 -3.71 -14.49 1.67
CA ILE A 155 -2.86 -13.31 1.94
C ILE A 155 -2.38 -13.34 3.39
N ARG A 156 -3.28 -13.65 4.34
CA ARG A 156 -2.92 -13.81 5.76
C ARG A 156 -1.86 -14.88 5.95
N GLN A 157 -1.97 -16.03 5.28
CA GLN A 157 -0.98 -17.10 5.38
C GLN A 157 0.40 -16.63 4.90
N SER A 158 0.48 -15.98 3.74
CA SER A 158 1.73 -15.44 3.19
C SER A 158 2.33 -14.35 4.09
N VAL A 159 1.50 -13.46 4.66
CA VAL A 159 1.95 -12.45 5.64
C VAL A 159 2.50 -13.10 6.91
N VAL A 160 1.84 -14.13 7.44
CA VAL A 160 2.33 -14.86 8.62
C VAL A 160 3.66 -15.56 8.30
N ALA A 161 3.77 -16.20 7.15
CA ALA A 161 5.01 -16.83 6.71
C ALA A 161 6.15 -15.81 6.54
N LEU A 162 5.85 -14.63 5.97
CA LEU A 162 6.79 -13.53 5.83
C LEU A 162 7.28 -13.02 7.18
N LEU A 163 6.37 -12.73 8.11
CA LEU A 163 6.74 -12.24 9.43
C LEU A 163 7.44 -13.32 10.27
N SER A 164 7.19 -14.59 10.01
CA SER A 164 7.94 -15.70 10.64
C SER A 164 9.39 -15.78 10.15
N ARG A 165 9.67 -15.49 8.87
CA ARG A 165 11.03 -15.53 8.32
C ARG A 165 11.79 -14.20 8.46
N ALA A 166 11.06 -13.08 8.47
CA ALA A 166 11.60 -11.72 8.50
C ALA A 166 10.71 -10.82 9.39
N PRO A 167 10.83 -10.94 10.73
CA PRO A 167 9.91 -10.29 11.69
C PRO A 167 9.98 -8.75 11.66
N ASP A 168 11.08 -8.18 11.21
CA ASP A 168 11.26 -6.72 11.09
C ASP A 168 10.62 -6.13 9.83
N THR A 169 9.95 -6.94 9.00
CA THR A 169 9.23 -6.45 7.82
C THR A 169 8.01 -5.63 8.24
N THR A 170 7.85 -4.45 7.66
CA THR A 170 6.65 -3.64 7.92
C THR A 170 5.54 -4.03 6.95
N VAL A 171 4.38 -4.45 7.48
CA VAL A 171 3.19 -4.77 6.68
C VAL A 171 2.05 -3.82 7.06
N ILE A 172 1.46 -3.16 6.07
CA ILE A 172 0.36 -2.20 6.23
C ILE A 172 -0.84 -2.69 5.42
N ILE A 173 -1.94 -2.97 6.12
CA ILE A 173 -3.20 -3.37 5.50
C ILE A 173 -4.05 -2.11 5.36
N LYS A 174 -4.30 -1.69 4.12
CA LYS A 174 -5.14 -0.54 3.84
C LYS A 174 -6.59 -1.02 3.64
N SER A 175 -7.51 -0.50 4.42
CA SER A 175 -8.94 -0.75 4.23
C SER A 175 -9.50 -0.06 2.99
N GLY A 176 -10.69 -0.48 2.57
CA GLY A 176 -11.47 0.23 1.55
C GLY A 176 -11.67 1.70 1.91
N ASN A 177 -11.63 2.58 0.90
CA ASN A 177 -11.96 3.98 1.12
C ASN A 177 -13.45 4.11 1.47
N THR A 178 -13.76 4.74 2.59
CA THR A 178 -15.12 5.13 2.93
C THR A 178 -15.40 6.49 2.30
N THR A 179 -16.41 6.59 1.44
CA THR A 179 -16.90 7.89 0.97
C THR A 179 -17.53 8.64 2.14
N GLY A 180 -17.16 9.91 2.32
CA GLY A 180 -18.05 10.84 3.02
C GLY A 180 -19.27 11.04 2.14
N ARG A 181 -20.48 10.93 2.70
CA ARG A 181 -21.66 11.48 2.00
C ARG A 181 -21.35 12.95 1.72
N ARG A 182 -21.41 13.33 0.45
CA ARG A 182 -21.38 14.75 0.05
C ARG A 182 -22.63 15.45 0.59
#